data_AF-A0A4R2PNR6-F1
#
_entry.id   AF-A0A4R2PNR6-F1
#
_cell.length_a   1.000
_cell.length_b   1.000
_cell.length_c   1.000
_cell.angle_alpha   90.00
_cell.angle_beta   90.00
_cell.angle_gamma   90.00
#
_symmetry.space_group_name_H-M   'P 1'
#
loop_
_entity.id
_entity.type
_entity.pdbx_description
1 polymer ?
#
loop_
_entity_poly.entity_id
_entity_poly.type
_entity_poly.pdbx_seq_one_letter_code
_entity_poly.pdbx_strand_id
1 'polypeptide(L)'
;MKYLIAAALIAGVVSTVAGAQSTRKPRPALDPAQRVCRSIESTGSRFTKSVCHTRAEWVQIDRADGDSASEEMRRPRGTMTLPQ
;
A
#
# COMPACT_ATOMS: atom_id res chain seq x y z
N MET A 1 -25.80 4.08 56.54
CA MET A 1 -24.43 4.44 56.96
C MET A 1 -23.48 3.70 56.00
N LYS A 2 -22.84 4.36 55.01
CA LYS A 2 -21.66 5.24 55.17
C LYS A 2 -20.58 4.39 55.84
N TYR A 3 -19.68 3.75 55.09
CA TYR A 3 -18.36 4.19 54.60
C TYR A 3 -17.74 2.93 53.91
N LEU A 4 -16.84 2.90 52.94
CA LEU A 4 -16.09 3.84 52.12
C LEU A 4 -15.45 2.98 51.01
N ILE A 5 -15.27 3.58 49.85
CA ILE A 5 -14.49 3.09 48.73
C ILE A 5 -13.03 2.96 49.18
N ALA A 6 -12.40 1.79 48.98
CA ALA A 6 -10.95 1.64 49.12
C ALA A 6 -10.41 1.01 47.84
N ALA A 7 -9.96 1.89 46.95
CA ALA A 7 -9.14 1.56 45.81
C ALA A 7 -7.84 0.89 46.29
N ALA A 8 -7.65 -0.38 45.92
CA ALA A 8 -6.34 -1.03 45.97
C ALA A 8 -5.88 -1.26 44.52
N LEU A 9 -5.12 -0.26 44.09
CA LEU A 9 -4.34 -0.12 42.87
C LEU A 9 -3.73 -1.45 42.35
N ILE A 10 -4.17 -1.81 41.15
CA ILE A 10 -3.35 -2.29 40.02
C ILE A 10 -2.20 -3.23 40.41
N ALA A 11 -2.52 -4.52 40.51
CA ALA A 11 -1.53 -5.58 40.44
C ALA A 11 -0.84 -5.51 39.06
N GLY A 12 0.43 -5.11 39.06
CA GLY A 12 1.25 -4.96 37.87
C GLY A 12 1.40 -6.26 37.10
N VAL A 13 0.76 -6.35 35.94
CA VAL A 13 1.07 -7.36 34.94
C VAL A 13 2.34 -6.90 34.22
N VAL A 14 3.50 -7.30 34.72
CA VAL A 14 4.76 -7.15 33.99
C VAL A 14 4.78 -8.22 32.91
N SER A 15 4.17 -7.89 31.76
CA SER A 15 4.31 -8.69 30.54
C SER A 15 5.75 -8.56 30.06
N THR A 16 6.58 -9.57 30.31
CA THR A 16 7.90 -9.69 29.69
C THR A 16 7.71 -9.84 28.18
N VAL A 17 7.89 -8.74 27.44
CA VAL A 17 7.99 -8.78 25.98
C VAL A 17 9.30 -9.47 25.63
N ALA A 18 9.25 -10.78 25.40
CA ALA A 18 10.34 -11.50 24.75
C ALA A 18 10.50 -10.89 23.35
N GLY A 19 11.48 -9.99 23.20
CA GLY A 19 11.83 -9.40 21.92
C GLY A 19 12.25 -10.51 20.98
N ALA A 20 11.34 -10.92 20.11
CA ALA A 20 11.66 -11.72 18.95
C ALA A 20 12.63 -10.90 18.10
N GLN A 21 13.94 -11.13 18.28
CA GLN A 21 14.96 -10.60 17.40
C GLN A 21 14.75 -11.26 16.05
N SER A 22 13.94 -10.60 15.21
CA SER A 22 13.76 -10.94 13.82
C SER A 22 15.11 -10.73 13.15
N THR A 23 15.92 -11.78 13.10
CA THR A 23 17.08 -11.89 12.23
C THR A 23 16.55 -11.90 10.80
N ARG A 24 16.24 -10.70 10.28
CA ARG A 24 15.79 -10.51 8.92
C ARG A 24 16.95 -10.86 8.00
N LYS A 25 16.97 -12.12 7.56
CA LYS A 25 17.91 -12.62 6.57
C LYS A 25 17.92 -11.66 5.38
N PRO A 26 19.10 -11.23 4.87
CA PRO A 26 19.15 -10.36 3.70
C PRO A 26 18.36 -11.00 2.56
N ARG A 27 17.37 -10.29 2.01
CA ARG A 27 16.67 -10.77 0.81
C ARG A 27 17.64 -10.67 -0.37
N PRO A 28 17.76 -11.72 -1.20
CA PRO A 28 18.60 -11.66 -2.38
C PRO A 28 18.13 -10.52 -3.30
N ALA A 29 19.11 -9.90 -3.98
CA ALA A 29 18.83 -8.88 -4.99
C ALA A 29 17.90 -9.47 -6.06
N LEU A 30 16.86 -8.72 -6.38
CA LEU A 30 15.79 -9.11 -7.29
C LEU A 30 16.25 -8.89 -8.73
N ASP A 31 16.31 -9.95 -9.55
CA ASP A 31 16.74 -9.88 -10.96
C ASP A 31 15.84 -8.92 -11.78
N PRO A 32 16.40 -7.88 -12.42
CA PRO A 32 15.64 -6.95 -13.26
C PRO A 32 15.04 -7.60 -14.51
N ALA A 33 15.65 -8.64 -15.06
CA ALA A 33 15.18 -9.35 -16.26
C ALA A 33 14.07 -10.36 -15.97
N GLN A 34 13.81 -10.63 -14.69
CA GLN A 34 12.77 -11.58 -14.27
C GLN A 34 11.39 -11.15 -14.82
N ARG A 35 10.75 -12.04 -15.57
CA ARG A 35 9.36 -11.89 -16.02
C ARG A 35 8.41 -12.00 -14.84
N VAL A 36 7.52 -11.02 -14.71
CA VAL A 36 6.49 -10.90 -13.67
C VAL A 36 5.16 -10.65 -14.36
N CYS A 37 4.18 -11.50 -14.11
CA CYS A 37 2.81 -11.32 -14.60
C CYS A 37 1.96 -10.65 -13.52
N ARG A 38 1.27 -9.57 -13.90
CA ARG A 38 0.32 -8.84 -13.03
C ARG A 38 -1.09 -8.95 -13.63
N SER A 39 -2.08 -9.18 -12.78
CA SER A 39 -3.49 -9.12 -13.17
C SER A 39 -3.95 -7.66 -13.18
N ILE A 40 -4.41 -7.19 -14.34
CA ILE A 40 -4.90 -5.83 -14.54
C ILE A 40 -6.42 -5.89 -14.65
N GLU A 41 -7.08 -5.18 -13.74
CA GLU A 41 -8.49 -4.86 -13.85
C GLU A 41 -8.65 -3.62 -14.73
N SER A 42 -9.62 -3.65 -15.64
CA SER A 42 -9.95 -2.49 -16.48
C SER A 42 -11.28 -1.93 -16.02
N THR A 43 -11.34 -0.62 -15.82
CA THR A 43 -12.59 0.08 -15.49
C THR A 43 -13.69 -0.27 -16.49
N GLY A 44 -14.86 -0.70 -15.99
CA GLY A 44 -16.00 -1.10 -16.81
C GLY A 44 -15.97 -2.55 -17.32
N SER A 45 -14.91 -3.31 -17.07
CA SER A 45 -14.84 -4.74 -17.36
C SER A 45 -14.95 -5.57 -16.09
N ARG A 46 -15.70 -6.68 -16.14
CA ARG A 46 -15.73 -7.69 -15.07
C ARG A 46 -14.62 -8.74 -15.19
N PHE A 47 -13.85 -8.68 -16.28
CA PHE A 47 -12.76 -9.62 -16.56
C PHE A 47 -11.41 -8.96 -16.31
N THR A 48 -10.56 -9.67 -15.56
CA THR A 48 -9.16 -9.32 -15.34
C THR A 48 -8.30 -9.94 -16.43
N LYS A 49 -7.38 -9.16 -17.00
CA LYS A 49 -6.37 -9.65 -17.94
C LYS A 49 -5.03 -9.84 -17.24
N SER A 50 -4.28 -10.89 -17.57
CA SER A 50 -2.91 -11.05 -17.08
C SER A 50 -1.94 -10.45 -18.09
N VAL A 51 -1.06 -9.56 -17.64
CA VAL A 51 -0.05 -8.93 -18.47
C VAL A 51 1.33 -9.24 -17.87
N CYS A 52 2.27 -9.67 -18.71
CA CYS A 52 3.59 -10.10 -18.26
C CYS A 52 4.70 -9.21 -18.81
N HIS A 53 5.43 -8.56 -17.91
CA HIS A 53 6.58 -7.72 -18.22
C HIS A 53 7.79 -8.10 -17.36
N THR A 54 8.98 -7.66 -17.73
CA THR A 54 10.14 -7.78 -16.83
C THR A 54 9.97 -6.86 -15.62
N ARG A 55 10.68 -7.14 -14.53
CA ARG A 55 10.68 -6.25 -13.36
C ARG A 55 11.15 -4.84 -13.74
N ALA A 56 12.17 -4.71 -14.58
CA ALA A 56 12.65 -3.42 -15.05
C ALA A 56 11.61 -2.67 -15.90
N GLU A 57 10.85 -3.36 -16.74
CA GLU A 57 9.75 -2.79 -17.51
C GLU A 57 8.63 -2.31 -16.60
N TRP A 58 8.23 -3.11 -15.62
CA TRP A 58 7.19 -2.71 -14.67
C TRP A 58 7.52 -1.43 -13.91
N VAL A 59 8.77 -1.27 -13.49
CA VAL A 59 9.21 -0.03 -12.82
C VAL A 59 9.09 1.19 -13.74
N GLN A 60 9.30 1.02 -15.05
CA GLN A 60 9.11 2.11 -16.02
C GLN A 60 7.63 2.44 -16.21
N ILE A 61 6.78 1.42 -16.33
CA ILE A 61 5.32 1.58 -16.43
C ILE A 61 4.79 2.31 -15.19
N ASP A 62 5.15 1.82 -13.99
CA ASP A 62 4.68 2.38 -12.71
C ASP A 62 5.09 3.88 -12.57
N ARG A 63 6.26 4.28 -13.09
CA ARG A 63 6.67 5.70 -13.13
C ARG A 63 5.84 6.51 -14.10
N ALA A 64 5.70 6.05 -15.34
CA ALA A 64 4.95 6.74 -16.38
C ALA A 64 3.47 6.95 -15.98
N ASP A 65 2.86 5.94 -15.34
CA ASP A 65 1.50 6.02 -14.84
C ASP A 65 1.36 7.05 -13.71
N GLY A 66 2.33 7.08 -12.79
CA GLY A 66 2.37 8.06 -11.69
C GLY A 66 2.53 9.50 -12.19
N ASP A 67 3.41 9.72 -13.16
CA ASP A 67 3.63 11.03 -13.76
C ASP A 67 2.36 11.52 -14.45
N SER A 68 1.72 10.66 -15.26
CA SER A 68 0.47 10.97 -15.98
C SER A 68 -0.68 11.29 -15.02
N ALA A 69 -0.82 10.52 -13.95
CA ALA A 69 -1.84 10.77 -12.92
C ALA A 69 -1.59 12.11 -12.21
N SER A 70 -0.34 12.40 -11.87
CA SER A 70 0.02 13.66 -11.21
C SER A 70 -0.20 14.88 -12.11
N GLU A 71 0.07 14.75 -13.42
CA GLU A 71 -0.17 15.81 -14.38
C GLU A 71 -1.66 16.10 -14.51
N GLU A 72 -2.49 15.07 -14.64
CA GLU A 72 -3.94 15.22 -14.72
C GLU A 72 -4.52 15.88 -13.45
N MET A 73 -4.01 15.53 -12.26
CA MET A 73 -4.41 16.18 -11.02
C MET A 73 -4.01 17.66 -10.96
N ARG A 74 -2.90 18.05 -11.61
CA ARG A 74 -2.42 19.44 -11.67
C ARG A 74 -3.12 20.25 -12.75
N ARG A 75 -3.77 19.62 -13.73
CA ARG A 75 -4.49 20.37 -14.77
C ARG A 75 -5.61 21.19 -14.12
N PRO A 76 -5.65 22.51 -14.33
CA PRO A 76 -6.76 23.31 -13.87
C PRO A 76 -8.02 22.78 -14.55
N ARG A 77 -9.03 22.38 -13.75
CA ARG A 77 -10.34 21.96 -14.25
C ARG A 77 -10.99 23.16 -14.94
N GLY A 78 -10.66 23.36 -16.21
CA GLY A 78 -11.22 24.41 -17.05
C GLY A 78 -12.74 24.26 -17.09
N THR A 79 -13.42 25.40 -17.05
CA THR A 79 -14.87 25.55 -17.06
C THR A 79 -15.53 24.54 -18.01
N MET A 80 -16.20 23.55 -17.42
CA MET A 80 -17.08 22.63 -18.12
C MET A 80 -18.30 23.42 -18.60
N THR A 81 -18.18 24.09 -19.74
CA THR A 81 -19.33 24.69 -20.42
C THR A 81 -20.11 23.54 -21.04
N LEU A 82 -21.22 23.16 -20.40
CA LEU A 82 -22.19 22.24 -20.99
C LEU A 82 -22.70 22.86 -22.32
N PRO A 83 -22.72 22.11 -23.44
CA PRO A 83 -23.48 22.53 -24.60
C PRO A 83 -24.96 22.63 -24.19
N GLN A 84 -25.56 23.81 -24.41
CA GLN A 84 -26.99 24.09 -24.23
C GLN A 84 -27.81 23.41 -25.33
#